data_AF-A0A7J7R9A0-F1
#
_entry.id   AF-A0A7J7R9A0-F1
#
_cell.length_a   1.000
_cell.length_b   1.000
_cell.length_c   1.000
_cell.angle_alpha   90.00
_cell.angle_beta   90.00
_cell.angle_gamma   90.00
#
_symmetry.space_group_name_H-M   'P 1'
#
loop_
_entity.id
_entity.type
_entity.pdbx_description
1 polymer ?
#
loop_
_entity_poly.entity_id
_entity_poly.type
_entity_poly.pdbx_seq_one_letter_code
_entity_poly.pdbx_strand_id
1 'polypeptide(L)'
;MCQGLLEESDGEGEPGEGQDQGLEGAGDQAREDELGGAEATTPARLAAVEKKTEQQRRREKAARMLWVQQATVQAAQLRHQELFRLRRIKAQVAQQRLAEADKPRRLGRLKYQDPDIDVQLSSELADSLRTLKPEGNILRDRFKSFQKRNMIEPRERAKFKRKYKVKLVEKRAFREIQL
;
A
#
# COMPACT_ATOMS: atom_id res chain seq x y z
N MET A 1 -7.23 -8.72 41.14
CA MET A 1 -8.60 -9.15 40.81
C MET A 1 -9.13 -8.22 39.72
N CYS A 2 -8.87 -8.53 38.45
CA CYS A 2 -9.51 -7.84 37.32
C CYS A 2 -10.19 -8.91 36.46
N GLN A 3 -11.53 -8.82 36.47
CA GLN A 3 -12.50 -9.54 35.64
C GLN A 3 -12.15 -9.29 34.16
N GLY A 4 -12.16 -10.23 33.22
CA GLY A 4 -12.98 -11.44 33.12
C GLY A 4 -14.30 -11.10 32.45
N LEU A 5 -14.32 -10.88 31.12
CA LEU A 5 -15.49 -11.02 30.24
C LEU A 5 -15.09 -10.85 28.76
N LEU A 6 -14.99 -11.94 28.01
CA LEU A 6 -15.71 -12.13 26.73
C LEU A 6 -15.51 -13.59 26.27
N GLU A 7 -16.50 -14.42 26.60
CA GLU A 7 -16.79 -15.70 25.95
C GLU A 7 -17.78 -15.48 24.79
N GLU A 8 -17.89 -16.53 23.97
CA GLU A 8 -18.77 -16.83 22.83
C GLU A 8 -17.98 -16.94 21.52
N SER A 9 -18.10 -17.99 20.70
CA SER A 9 -18.82 -19.27 20.78
C SER A 9 -18.36 -20.11 19.55
N ASP A 10 -18.01 -21.36 19.83
CA ASP A 10 -18.24 -22.64 19.12
C ASP A 10 -17.99 -22.83 17.61
N GLY A 11 -17.34 -23.96 17.27
CA GLY A 11 -17.32 -24.53 15.92
C GLY A 11 -16.22 -25.56 15.66
N GLU A 12 -16.44 -26.78 16.14
CA GLU A 12 -15.73 -28.07 15.97
C GLU A 12 -15.25 -28.36 14.52
N GLY A 13 -14.28 -29.22 14.15
CA GLY A 13 -13.43 -30.22 14.80
C GLY A 13 -12.81 -31.13 13.70
N GLU A 14 -11.48 -31.35 13.78
CA GLU A 14 -10.70 -32.57 13.37
C GLU A 14 -10.67 -33.07 11.90
N PRO A 15 -9.72 -33.99 11.52
CA PRO A 15 -8.27 -34.00 11.77
C PRO A 15 -7.46 -34.36 10.48
N GLY A 16 -6.15 -34.61 10.67
CA GLY A 16 -5.12 -34.65 9.61
C GLY A 16 -5.04 -35.89 8.74
N GLU A 17 -4.07 -35.86 7.81
CA GLU A 17 -3.32 -37.03 7.34
C GLU A 17 -2.08 -36.54 6.57
N GLY A 18 -0.89 -36.88 7.09
CA GLY A 18 0.36 -36.78 6.37
C GLY A 18 0.62 -38.08 5.62
N GLN A 19 0.96 -37.99 4.35
CA GLN A 19 1.51 -39.10 3.58
C GLN A 19 2.86 -38.71 3.00
N ASP A 20 3.86 -39.42 3.49
CA ASP A 20 5.21 -39.60 2.99
C ASP A 20 5.16 -40.39 1.67
N GLN A 21 5.74 -39.86 0.58
CA GLN A 21 6.13 -40.66 -0.59
C GLN A 21 7.37 -40.06 -1.28
N GLY A 22 8.48 -40.80 -1.18
CA GLY A 22 9.22 -41.31 -2.35
C GLY A 22 10.10 -40.34 -3.12
N LEU A 23 11.37 -40.23 -2.72
CA LEU A 23 12.46 -39.78 -3.58
C LEU A 23 12.96 -40.96 -4.44
N GLU A 24 12.56 -41.00 -5.71
CA GLU A 24 13.25 -41.76 -6.75
C GLU A 24 13.94 -40.80 -7.73
N GLY A 25 15.18 -41.12 -8.08
CA GLY A 25 15.96 -40.32 -9.02
C GLY A 25 17.42 -40.76 -9.08
N ALA A 26 17.63 -42.03 -9.45
CA ALA A 26 18.92 -42.56 -9.83
C ALA A 26 19.42 -41.87 -11.12
N GLY A 27 20.66 -41.41 -11.11
CA GLY A 27 21.35 -40.80 -12.24
C GLY A 27 22.84 -41.10 -12.14
N ASP A 28 23.18 -42.29 -12.63
CA ASP A 28 24.50 -42.88 -12.72
C ASP A 28 25.37 -42.14 -13.76
N GLN A 29 26.61 -41.79 -13.39
CA GLN A 29 27.68 -41.54 -14.35
C GLN A 29 28.98 -42.11 -13.79
N ALA A 30 29.25 -43.34 -14.23
CA ALA A 30 30.54 -44.00 -14.20
C ALA A 30 31.65 -43.14 -14.82
N ARG A 31 32.80 -43.10 -14.16
CA ARG A 31 34.12 -43.14 -14.81
C ARG A 31 35.08 -43.97 -13.95
N GLU A 32 35.48 -45.08 -14.54
CA GLU A 32 36.53 -46.00 -14.14
C GLU A 32 37.88 -45.28 -14.26
N ASP A 33 38.82 -45.57 -13.37
CA ASP A 33 40.22 -45.82 -13.74
C ASP A 33 41.02 -46.39 -12.55
N GLU A 34 41.95 -47.27 -12.92
CA GLU A 34 42.41 -48.42 -12.18
C GLU A 34 43.35 -48.19 -10.98
N LEU A 35 43.34 -49.20 -10.12
CA LEU A 35 44.27 -49.49 -9.03
C LEU A 35 45.69 -49.84 -9.56
N GLY A 36 46.73 -49.35 -8.87
CA GLY A 36 48.07 -49.91 -9.05
C GLY A 36 49.17 -49.33 -8.16
N GLY A 37 49.46 -50.01 -7.04
CA GLY A 37 50.85 -50.31 -6.66
C GLY A 37 51.60 -49.45 -5.63
N ALA A 38 51.65 -49.98 -4.40
CA ALA A 38 52.82 -50.13 -3.52
C ALA A 38 53.50 -48.93 -2.79
N GLU A 39 53.31 -48.94 -1.46
CA GLU A 39 54.26 -48.73 -0.35
C GLU A 39 55.33 -47.62 -0.39
N ALA A 40 55.23 -46.65 0.54
CA ALA A 40 55.99 -46.62 1.83
C ALA A 40 56.29 -45.19 2.35
N THR A 41 56.11 -45.02 3.67
CA THR A 41 56.85 -44.11 4.59
C THR A 41 56.44 -42.62 4.71
N THR A 42 55.69 -42.28 5.77
CA THR A 42 56.06 -41.38 6.90
C THR A 42 54.80 -40.89 7.65
N PRO A 43 54.66 -41.10 8.98
CA PRO A 43 53.58 -40.51 9.77
C PRO A 43 54.03 -39.21 10.43
N ALA A 44 53.84 -38.07 9.75
CA ALA A 44 54.11 -36.75 10.31
C ALA A 44 52.84 -36.11 10.90
N ARG A 45 52.61 -36.40 12.18
CA ARG A 45 51.93 -35.54 13.19
C ARG A 45 50.62 -34.87 12.75
N LEU A 46 49.52 -35.64 12.82
CA LEU A 46 48.21 -35.05 13.12
C LEU A 46 48.29 -34.41 14.51
N ALA A 47 48.18 -33.09 14.57
CA ALA A 47 48.10 -32.35 15.82
C ALA A 47 47.05 -33.01 16.72
N ALA A 48 47.48 -33.50 17.88
CA ALA A 48 46.62 -34.15 18.85
C ALA A 48 45.49 -33.18 19.21
N VAL A 49 44.29 -33.44 18.71
CA VAL A 49 43.07 -32.75 19.15
C VAL A 49 42.87 -33.19 20.60
N GLU A 50 43.26 -32.33 21.53
CA GLU A 50 43.02 -32.51 22.95
C GLU A 50 41.51 -32.76 23.15
N LYS A 51 41.16 -33.98 23.57
CA LYS A 51 39.78 -34.37 23.81
C LYS A 51 39.26 -33.53 24.97
N LYS A 52 38.42 -32.53 24.69
CA LYS A 52 37.73 -31.72 25.71
C LYS A 52 37.16 -32.62 26.81
N THR A 53 37.45 -32.31 28.06
CA THR A 53 36.94 -33.07 29.20
C THR A 53 35.40 -33.04 29.23
N GLU A 54 34.76 -34.11 29.70
CA GLU A 54 33.30 -34.23 29.70
C GLU A 54 32.60 -33.03 30.38
N GLN A 55 33.23 -32.49 31.43
CA GLN A 55 32.78 -31.28 32.12
C GLN A 55 32.81 -30.03 31.24
N GLN A 56 33.84 -29.84 30.41
CA GLN A 56 33.92 -28.74 29.45
C GLN A 56 32.83 -28.88 28.36
N ARG A 57 32.56 -30.10 27.89
CA ARG A 57 31.48 -30.38 26.93
C ARG A 57 30.09 -30.10 27.50
N ARG A 58 29.85 -30.44 28.78
CA ARG A 58 28.60 -30.12 29.50
C ARG A 58 28.41 -28.60 29.68
N ARG A 59 29.46 -27.86 30.05
CA ARG A 59 29.43 -26.40 30.18
C ARG A 59 29.18 -25.70 28.84
N GLU A 60 29.84 -26.13 27.76
CA GLU A 60 29.63 -25.61 26.41
C GLU A 60 28.20 -25.87 25.91
N LYS A 61 27.65 -27.06 26.17
CA LYS A 61 26.26 -27.39 25.85
C LYS A 61 25.27 -26.53 26.63
N ALA A 62 25.50 -26.31 27.93
CA ALA A 62 24.65 -25.44 28.75
C ALA A 62 24.70 -23.98 28.28
N ALA A 63 25.89 -23.46 27.96
CA ALA A 63 26.05 -22.11 27.40
C ALA A 63 25.34 -21.96 26.05
N ARG A 64 25.44 -22.96 25.16
CA ARG A 64 24.69 -22.98 23.89
C ARG A 64 23.18 -22.98 24.11
N MET A 65 22.69 -23.78 25.05
CA MET A 65 21.26 -23.81 25.38
C MET A 65 20.76 -22.46 25.89
N LEU A 66 21.53 -21.80 26.77
CA LEU A 66 21.20 -20.45 27.27
C LEU A 66 21.21 -19.41 26.14
N TRP A 67 22.18 -19.46 25.24
CA TRP A 67 22.23 -18.59 24.06
C TRP A 67 21.02 -18.77 23.15
N VAL A 68 20.62 -20.02 22.88
CA VAL A 68 19.43 -20.31 22.09
C VAL A 68 18.18 -19.79 22.80
N GLN A 69 18.03 -20.01 24.11
CA GLN A 69 16.90 -19.48 24.88
C GLN A 69 16.86 -17.94 24.88
N GLN A 70 18.01 -17.29 24.96
CA GLN A 70 18.07 -15.84 24.91
C GLN A 70 17.72 -15.31 23.50
N ALA A 71 18.20 -15.99 22.46
CA ALA A 71 17.86 -15.66 21.07
C ALA A 71 16.37 -15.86 20.78
N THR A 72 15.71 -16.89 21.33
CA THR A 72 14.27 -17.09 21.15
C THR A 72 13.45 -16.00 21.85
N VAL A 73 13.84 -15.60 23.06
CA VAL A 73 13.19 -14.50 23.78
C VAL A 73 13.36 -13.18 23.03
N GLN A 74 14.57 -12.87 22.55
CA GLN A 74 14.82 -11.68 21.75
C GLN A 74 14.02 -11.68 20.44
N ALA A 75 13.97 -12.82 19.74
CA ALA A 75 13.15 -12.96 18.54
C ALA A 75 11.66 -12.75 18.83
N ALA A 76 11.15 -13.26 19.96
CA ALA A 76 9.77 -13.03 20.39
C ALA A 76 9.49 -11.54 20.70
N GLN A 77 10.43 -10.86 21.36
CA GLN A 77 10.33 -9.42 21.64
C GLN A 77 10.32 -8.59 20.34
N LEU A 78 11.20 -8.90 19.39
CA LEU A 78 11.23 -8.24 18.08
C LEU A 78 9.93 -8.45 17.30
N ARG A 79 9.41 -9.69 17.26
CA ARG A 79 8.10 -9.99 16.66
C ARG A 79 6.99 -9.17 17.30
N HIS A 80 7.00 -9.03 18.63
CA HIS A 80 6.01 -8.22 19.33
C HIS A 80 6.10 -6.72 18.97
N GLN A 81 7.31 -6.18 18.90
CA GLN A 81 7.56 -4.80 18.46
C GLN A 81 7.12 -4.58 17.01
N GLU A 82 7.41 -5.54 16.12
CA GLU A 82 6.96 -5.52 14.72
C GLU A 82 5.44 -5.51 14.61
N LEU A 83 4.73 -6.31 15.41
CA LEU A 83 3.27 -6.29 15.45
C LEU A 83 2.72 -4.92 15.86
N PHE A 84 3.29 -4.26 16.87
CA PHE A 84 2.89 -2.91 17.24
C PHE A 84 3.21 -1.88 16.17
N ARG A 85 4.37 -1.99 15.51
CA ARG A 85 4.75 -1.14 14.39
C ARG A 85 3.76 -1.28 13.23
N LEU A 86 3.39 -2.52 12.88
CA LEU A 86 2.40 -2.81 11.85
C LEU A 86 1.01 -2.28 12.23
N ARG A 87 0.58 -2.43 13.49
CA ARG A 87 -0.68 -1.84 14.00
C ARG A 87 -0.68 -0.32 13.85
N ARG A 88 0.42 0.35 14.20
CA ARG A 88 0.58 1.80 14.05
C ARG A 88 0.50 2.24 12.58
N ILE A 89 1.20 1.55 11.69
CA ILE A 89 1.15 1.84 10.25
C ILE A 89 -0.27 1.63 9.70
N LYS A 90 -0.94 0.54 10.07
CA LYS A 90 -2.33 0.29 9.66
C LYS A 90 -3.27 1.39 10.15
N ALA A 91 -3.13 1.85 11.39
CA ALA A 91 -3.92 2.95 11.93
C ALA A 91 -3.67 4.26 11.17
N GLN A 92 -2.41 4.58 10.86
CA GLN A 92 -2.05 5.76 10.06
C GLN A 92 -2.62 5.70 8.65
N VAL A 93 -2.49 4.56 7.97
CA VAL A 93 -3.06 4.37 6.62
C VAL A 93 -4.58 4.44 6.65
N ALA A 94 -5.23 3.89 7.67
CA ALA A 94 -6.69 4.01 7.84
C ALA A 94 -7.12 5.47 8.00
N GLN A 95 -6.43 6.25 8.83
CA GLN A 95 -6.70 7.69 8.97
C GLN A 95 -6.48 8.47 7.67
N GLN A 96 -5.42 8.16 6.93
CA GLN A 96 -5.17 8.78 5.62
C GLN A 96 -6.28 8.43 4.62
N ARG A 97 -6.72 7.16 4.58
CA ARG A 97 -7.82 6.72 3.71
C ARG A 97 -9.14 7.42 4.02
N LEU A 98 -9.46 7.63 5.30
CA LEU A 98 -10.64 8.39 5.70
C LEU A 98 -10.55 9.84 5.22
N ALA A 99 -9.41 10.50 5.45
CA ALA A 99 -9.18 11.87 5.00
C ALA A 99 -9.13 12.02 3.47
N GLU A 100 -8.77 10.97 2.73
CA GLU A 100 -8.82 10.92 1.27
C GLU A 100 -10.20 10.60 0.72
N ALA A 101 -11.02 9.84 1.45
CA ALA A 101 -12.39 9.52 1.03
C ALA A 101 -13.27 10.76 0.94
N ASP A 102 -13.06 11.73 1.84
CA ASP A 102 -13.79 13.01 1.83
C ASP A 102 -13.34 13.96 0.71
N LYS A 103 -12.15 13.74 0.14
CA LYS A 103 -11.60 14.59 -0.91
C LYS A 103 -12.16 14.20 -2.27
N PRO A 104 -12.58 15.18 -3.09
CA PRO A 104 -13.04 14.91 -4.44
C PRO A 104 -11.90 14.31 -5.27
N ARG A 105 -12.20 13.26 -6.03
CA ARG A 105 -11.23 12.55 -6.86
C ARG A 105 -11.06 13.31 -8.17
N ARG A 106 -9.88 13.17 -8.77
CA ARG A 106 -9.60 13.77 -10.08
C ARG A 106 -10.06 12.84 -11.18
N LEU A 107 -11.19 13.17 -11.81
CA LEU A 107 -11.71 12.42 -12.97
C LEU A 107 -11.03 12.78 -14.29
N GLY A 108 -10.65 14.05 -14.46
CA GLY A 108 -10.15 14.57 -15.73
C GLY A 108 -8.90 15.44 -15.61
N ARG A 109 -8.60 16.19 -16.68
CA ARG A 109 -7.43 17.08 -16.72
C ARG A 109 -7.52 18.18 -15.67
N LEU A 110 -8.70 18.75 -15.43
CA LEU A 110 -8.90 19.82 -14.47
C LEU A 110 -9.17 19.27 -13.08
N LYS A 111 -8.63 19.95 -12.06
CA LYS A 111 -8.93 19.67 -10.66
C LYS A 111 -10.27 20.31 -10.31
N TYR A 112 -11.02 19.66 -9.42
CA TYR A 112 -12.21 20.29 -8.85
C TYR A 112 -11.80 21.52 -8.03
N GLN A 113 -12.58 22.59 -8.18
CA GLN A 113 -12.43 23.84 -7.45
C GLN A 113 -13.72 24.06 -6.67
N ASP A 114 -13.58 24.24 -5.37
CA ASP A 114 -14.71 24.59 -4.50
C ASP A 114 -15.29 25.95 -4.92
N PRO A 115 -16.62 26.10 -4.91
CA PRO A 115 -17.25 27.39 -5.14
C PRO A 115 -16.92 28.36 -4.00
N ASP A 116 -16.94 29.65 -4.32
CA ASP A 116 -16.85 30.70 -3.31
C ASP A 116 -18.11 30.67 -2.43
N ILE A 117 -17.96 31.12 -1.18
CA ILE A 117 -19.05 31.15 -0.22
C ILE A 117 -19.89 32.41 -0.47
N ASP A 118 -21.17 32.22 -0.76
CA ASP A 118 -22.12 33.31 -0.90
C ASP A 118 -22.47 33.85 0.51
N VAL A 119 -21.97 35.03 0.86
CA VAL A 119 -22.21 35.70 2.15
C VAL A 119 -22.72 37.12 1.95
N GLN A 120 -23.65 37.54 2.81
CA GLN A 120 -24.11 38.93 2.85
C GLN A 120 -23.14 39.81 3.65
N LEU A 121 -22.92 41.03 3.15
CA LEU A 121 -22.16 42.03 3.88
C LEU A 121 -23.02 42.68 4.97
N SER A 122 -22.38 43.28 5.97
CA SER A 122 -23.10 43.89 7.11
C SER A 122 -24.08 44.99 6.69
N SER A 123 -23.80 45.70 5.59
CA SER A 123 -24.67 46.74 5.02
C SER A 123 -25.85 46.18 4.23
N GLU A 124 -25.79 44.92 3.81
CA GLU A 124 -26.80 44.26 2.97
C GLU A 124 -27.67 43.28 3.77
N LEU A 125 -27.32 43.05 5.04
CA LEU A 125 -28.13 42.27 5.96
C LEU A 125 -29.51 42.92 6.12
N ALA A 126 -30.54 42.15 5.78
CA ALA A 126 -31.92 42.58 5.92
C ALA A 126 -32.42 42.31 7.34
N ASP A 127 -33.12 43.28 7.92
CA ASP A 127 -33.76 43.14 9.25
C ASP A 127 -34.97 42.18 9.23
N SER A 128 -35.50 41.86 8.05
CA SER A 128 -36.71 41.03 7.88
C SER A 128 -36.60 40.07 6.70
N LEU A 129 -37.19 38.87 6.83
CA LEU A 129 -37.24 37.87 5.75
C LEU A 129 -38.01 38.33 4.51
N ARG A 130 -38.88 39.34 4.64
CA ARG A 130 -39.63 39.91 3.49
C ARG A 130 -38.75 40.81 2.63
N THR A 131 -37.75 41.45 3.22
CA THR A 131 -36.80 42.33 2.52
C THR A 131 -35.51 41.60 2.14
N LEU A 132 -35.31 40.40 2.68
CA LEU A 132 -34.17 39.54 2.36
C LEU A 132 -34.18 39.15 0.88
N LYS A 133 -33.10 39.51 0.17
CA LYS A 133 -32.85 39.00 -1.16
C LYS A 133 -32.26 37.60 -1.04
N PRO A 134 -32.80 36.60 -1.75
CA PRO A 134 -32.20 35.27 -1.76
C PRO A 134 -30.86 35.34 -2.50
N GLU A 135 -29.81 34.86 -1.83
CA GLU A 135 -28.46 34.81 -2.38
C GLU A 135 -28.16 33.44 -3.01
N GLY A 136 -27.18 33.46 -3.92
CA GLY A 136 -26.62 32.26 -4.52
C GLY A 136 -27.44 31.66 -5.68
N ASN A 137 -26.88 30.62 -6.30
CA ASN A 137 -27.50 29.95 -7.45
C ASN A 137 -27.54 28.43 -7.24
N ILE A 138 -28.76 27.91 -7.05
CA ILE A 138 -29.03 26.49 -6.79
C ILE A 138 -28.46 25.60 -7.90
N LEU A 139 -28.61 25.99 -9.18
CA LEU A 139 -28.09 25.18 -10.29
C LEU A 139 -26.57 25.07 -10.23
N ARG A 140 -25.89 26.15 -9.83
CA ARG A 140 -24.44 26.18 -9.70
C ARG A 140 -23.96 25.34 -8.52
N ASP A 141 -24.66 25.40 -7.39
CA ASP A 141 -24.42 24.55 -6.23
C ASP A 141 -24.62 23.06 -6.56
N ARG A 142 -25.73 22.71 -7.21
CA ARG A 142 -25.99 21.31 -7.63
C ARG A 142 -24.94 20.81 -8.62
N PHE A 143 -24.54 21.63 -9.59
CA PHE A 143 -23.49 21.30 -10.54
C PHE A 143 -22.15 21.06 -9.85
N LYS A 144 -21.76 21.91 -8.90
CA LYS A 144 -20.55 21.74 -8.10
C LYS A 144 -20.63 20.51 -7.18
N SER A 145 -21.79 20.22 -6.62
CA SER A 145 -22.06 19.00 -5.84
C SER A 145 -21.90 17.73 -6.70
N PHE A 146 -22.37 17.73 -7.95
CA PHE A 146 -22.14 16.60 -8.86
C PHE A 146 -20.66 16.42 -9.20
N GLN A 147 -19.90 17.51 -9.30
CA GLN A 147 -18.44 17.45 -9.47
C GLN A 147 -17.74 16.90 -8.22
N LYS A 148 -18.10 17.39 -7.03
CA LYS A 148 -17.55 16.94 -5.75
C LYS A 148 -17.80 15.46 -5.50
N ARG A 149 -18.98 14.96 -5.89
CA ARG A 149 -19.37 13.54 -5.84
C ARG A 149 -18.77 12.69 -6.95
N ASN A 150 -17.92 13.26 -7.82
CA ASN A 150 -17.32 12.56 -8.96
C ASN A 150 -18.34 11.95 -9.93
N MET A 151 -19.53 12.56 -10.07
CA MET A 151 -20.52 12.16 -11.08
C MET A 151 -20.26 12.86 -12.42
N ILE A 152 -19.80 14.11 -12.36
CA ILE A 152 -19.47 14.93 -13.52
C ILE A 152 -18.04 15.41 -13.35
N GLU A 153 -17.24 15.36 -14.41
CA GLU A 153 -15.89 15.90 -14.33
C GLU A 153 -15.85 17.44 -14.42
N PRO A 154 -14.91 18.10 -13.73
CA PRO A 154 -14.65 19.52 -13.93
C PRO A 154 -14.22 19.82 -15.38
N ARG A 155 -14.99 20.65 -16.08
CA ARG A 155 -14.71 21.10 -17.46
C ARG A 155 -14.85 22.61 -17.58
N GLU A 156 -14.05 23.20 -18.46
CA GLU A 156 -14.23 24.56 -18.92
C GLU A 156 -15.07 24.59 -20.19
N ARG A 157 -15.86 25.65 -20.38
CA ARG A 157 -16.63 25.83 -21.60
C ARG A 157 -15.67 25.97 -22.78
N ALA A 158 -15.82 25.11 -23.78
CA ALA A 158 -15.05 25.18 -25.00
C ALA A 158 -15.30 26.55 -25.68
N LYS A 159 -14.21 27.29 -25.90
CA LYS A 159 -14.26 28.56 -26.63
C LYS A 159 -14.24 28.23 -28.11
N PHE A 160 -15.31 28.57 -28.82
CA PHE A 160 -15.37 28.44 -30.29
C PHE A 160 -14.49 29.52 -30.91
N LYS A 161 -13.18 29.25 -31.01
CA LYS A 161 -12.24 30.12 -31.70
C LYS A 161 -11.76 29.42 -32.97
N ARG A 162 -11.89 30.11 -34.10
CA ARG A 162 -11.36 29.61 -35.37
C ARG A 162 -9.83 29.75 -35.35
N LYS A 163 -9.13 28.71 -35.78
CA LYS A 163 -7.66 28.72 -35.93
C LYS A 163 -7.21 29.76 -36.96
N TYR A 164 -8.00 29.93 -38.02
CA TYR A 164 -7.71 30.85 -39.13
C TYR A 164 -8.79 31.92 -39.24
N LYS A 165 -8.38 33.13 -39.62
CA LYS A 165 -9.31 34.23 -39.93
C LYS A 165 -10.12 33.86 -41.16
N VAL A 166 -11.44 34.08 -41.11
CA VAL A 166 -12.27 33.94 -42.31
C VAL A 166 -11.93 35.07 -43.26
N LYS A 167 -11.57 34.73 -44.48
CA LYS A 167 -11.43 35.70 -45.56
C LYS A 167 -12.83 36.14 -45.96
N LEU A 168 -13.20 37.37 -45.62
CA LEU A 168 -14.40 38.01 -46.13
C LEU A 168 -14.09 38.44 -47.56
N VAL A 169 -14.85 37.91 -48.51
CA VAL A 169 -14.76 38.24 -49.93
C VAL A 169 -16.13 38.73 -50.36
N GLU A 170 -16.17 39.87 -51.04
CA GLU A 170 -17.40 40.38 -51.62
C GLU A 170 -17.88 39.44 -52.73
N LYS A 171 -19.19 39.18 -52.78
CA LYS A 171 -19.76 38.38 -53.87
C LYS A 171 -19.64 39.15 -55.17
N ARG A 172 -19.37 38.44 -56.28
CA ARG A 172 -19.17 39.02 -57.62
C ARG A 172 -20.30 39.98 -58.03
N ALA A 173 -21.54 39.60 -57.75
CA ALA A 173 -22.73 40.40 -58.04
C ALA A 173 -22.71 41.83 -57.44
N PHE A 174 -22.05 42.05 -56.29
CA PHE A 174 -21.93 43.39 -55.69
C PHE A 174 -20.69 44.15 -56.17
N ARG A 175 -19.69 43.44 -56.70
CA ARG A 175 -18.47 44.04 -57.25
C ARG A 175 -18.69 44.65 -58.64
N GLU A 176 -19.64 44.08 -59.39
CA GLU A 176 -19.97 44.48 -60.77
C GLU A 176 -20.97 45.64 -60.84
N ILE A 177 -21.63 45.99 -59.73
CA ILE A 177 -22.51 47.15 -59.65
C ILE A 177 -21.63 48.39 -59.46
N GLN A 178 -21.33 49.07 -60.58
CA GLN A 178 -20.69 50.38 -60.60
C GLN A 178 -21.79 51.46 -60.70
N LEU A 179 -21.70 52.50 -59.87
CA LEU A 179 -22.56 53.69 -59.92
C LEU A 179 -22.27 54.53 -61.17
#